data_AF-A0A7C7IZF7-F1
#
_entry.id   AF-A0A7C7IZF7-F1
#
_cell.length_a   1.000
_cell.length_b   1.000
_cell.length_c   1.000
_cell.angle_alpha   90.00
_cell.angle_beta   90.00
_cell.angle_gamma   90.00
#
_symmetry.space_group_name_H-M   'P 1'
#
loop_
_entity.id
_entity.type
_entity.pdbx_description
1 polymer ?
#
loop_
_entity_poly.entity_id
_entity_poly.type
_entity_poly.pdbx_seq_one_letter_code
_entity_poly.pdbx_strand_id
1 'polypeptide(L)'
;VSNVWFFKANLDTYFKKGQLPKRVPKPNVVIVDPPRAGMHPHLTHYLPKLKADKIVYVSCNPTTQARDSRILTENGYTIRRSILVDMFPHTPHIEVVTLFEK
;
A
#
# COMPACT_ATOMS: atom_id res chain seq x y z
N VAL A 1 -2.46 24.58 -6.39
CA VAL A 1 -2.68 23.46 -5.44
C VAL A 1 -1.80 23.71 -4.22
N SER A 2 -2.38 23.95 -3.04
CA SER A 2 -1.66 24.33 -1.79
C SER A 2 -1.67 23.26 -0.70
N ASN A 3 -2.39 22.16 -0.93
CA ASN A 3 -2.66 21.08 0.02
C ASN A 3 -2.01 19.75 -0.38
N VAL A 4 -0.98 19.80 -1.24
CA VAL A 4 -0.25 18.64 -1.72
C VAL A 4 1.24 18.87 -1.48
N TRP A 5 1.89 17.91 -0.83
CA TRP A 5 3.31 17.95 -0.52
C TRP A 5 4.00 16.72 -1.10
N PHE A 6 5.13 16.93 -1.77
CA PHE A 6 5.95 15.88 -2.36
C PHE A 6 7.23 15.71 -1.55
N PHE A 7 7.60 14.45 -1.28
CA PHE A 7 8.78 14.11 -0.51
C PHE A 7 9.63 13.10 -1.29
N LYS A 8 10.94 13.38 -1.40
CA LYS A 8 11.90 12.40 -1.92
C LYS A 8 12.30 11.44 -0.80
N ALA A 9 12.00 10.15 -0.95
CA ALA A 9 12.32 9.12 0.02
C ALA A 9 12.71 7.80 -0.68
N ASN A 10 13.62 7.05 -0.08
CA ASN A 10 13.91 5.67 -0.48
C ASN A 10 13.14 4.74 0.47
N LEU A 11 12.05 4.12 -0.01
CA LEU A 11 11.13 3.37 0.88
C LEU A 11 11.78 2.12 1.52
N ASP A 12 12.89 1.63 0.99
CA ASP A 12 13.64 0.50 1.58
C ASP A 12 14.35 0.89 2.87
N THR A 13 14.82 2.14 2.94
CA THR A 13 15.62 2.68 4.07
C THR A 13 14.82 3.62 4.96
N TYR A 14 13.83 4.31 4.40
CA TYR A 14 13.09 5.38 5.07
C TYR A 14 12.33 4.88 6.30
N PHE A 15 11.73 3.70 6.21
CA PHE A 15 10.95 3.12 7.30
C PHE A 15 11.78 2.31 8.30
N LYS A 16 13.08 2.10 8.04
CA LYS A 16 13.99 1.43 9.00
C LYS A 16 14.15 2.22 10.30
N LYS A 17 14.06 3.56 10.25
CA LYS A 17 14.18 4.43 11.43
C LYS A 17 12.86 4.62 12.19
N GLY A 18 11.76 4.01 11.73
CA GLY A 18 10.52 3.89 12.49
C GLY A 18 9.67 5.18 12.61
N GLN A 19 10.15 6.32 12.12
CA GLN A 19 9.42 7.58 12.20
C GLN A 19 9.10 8.09 10.80
N LEU A 20 7.81 8.33 10.54
CA LEU A 20 7.42 9.34 9.57
C LEU A 20 8.21 10.61 9.87
N PRO A 21 8.68 11.36 8.87
CA PRO A 21 9.21 12.69 9.15
C PRO A 21 8.17 13.43 9.99
N LYS A 22 8.62 14.21 10.97
CA LYS A 22 7.74 15.10 11.74
C LYS A 22 6.83 15.98 10.87
N ARG A 23 7.15 16.09 9.57
CA ARG A 23 6.42 16.83 8.53
C ARG A 23 5.23 16.08 7.92
N VAL A 24 5.08 14.76 8.13
CA VAL A 24 3.96 13.98 7.58
C VAL A 24 2.95 13.72 8.69
N PRO A 25 1.73 14.28 8.61
CA PRO A 25 0.69 14.03 9.60
C PRO A 25 0.24 12.57 9.56
N LYS A 26 -0.40 12.11 10.64
CA LYS A 26 -1.00 10.77 10.69
C LYS A 26 -2.06 10.67 9.56
N PRO A 27 -1.94 9.71 8.62
CA PRO A 27 -2.92 9.57 7.55
C PRO A 27 -4.18 8.84 8.04
N ASN A 28 -5.35 9.26 7.56
CA ASN A 28 -6.58 8.47 7.66
C ASN A 28 -6.65 7.38 6.59
N VAL A 29 -6.11 7.68 5.40
CA VAL A 29 -6.09 6.79 4.23
C VAL A 29 -4.68 6.73 3.68
N VAL A 30 -4.22 5.51 3.36
CA VAL A 30 -2.97 5.27 2.65
C VAL A 30 -3.28 4.61 1.31
N ILE A 31 -2.68 5.11 0.23
CA ILE A 31 -2.75 4.51 -1.10
C ILE A 31 -1.36 4.01 -1.46
N VAL A 32 -1.26 2.75 -1.88
CA VAL A 32 0.00 2.15 -2.34
C VAL A 32 -0.19 1.56 -3.75
N ASP A 33 0.77 1.85 -4.61
CA ASP A 33 0.89 1.32 -5.97
C ASP A 33 2.36 0.89 -6.20
N PRO A 34 2.75 -0.27 -5.67
CA PRO A 34 4.14 -0.73 -5.72
C PRO A 34 4.49 -1.35 -7.09
N PRO A 35 5.78 -1.54 -7.40
CA PRO A 35 6.19 -2.25 -8.60
C PRO A 35 5.72 -3.71 -8.58
N ARG A 36 5.89 -4.42 -9.71
CA ARG A 36 5.46 -5.82 -9.91
C ARG A 36 5.97 -6.82 -8.85
N ALA A 37 7.04 -6.50 -8.13
CA ALA A 37 7.57 -7.29 -7.01
C ALA A 37 6.74 -7.19 -5.71
N GLY A 38 5.75 -6.30 -5.68
CA GLY A 38 4.97 -5.93 -4.50
C GLY A 38 5.68 -4.90 -3.62
N MET A 39 5.14 -4.69 -2.43
CA MET A 39 5.74 -3.78 -1.45
C MET A 39 7.05 -4.36 -0.90
N HIS A 40 8.02 -3.47 -0.63
CA HIS A 40 9.21 -3.86 0.13
C HIS A 40 8.79 -4.37 1.52
N PRO A 41 9.32 -5.49 2.04
CA PRO A 41 8.89 -6.07 3.31
C PRO A 41 8.88 -5.09 4.48
N HIS A 42 9.90 -4.22 4.59
CA HIS A 42 9.93 -3.17 5.62
C HIS A 42 8.74 -2.21 5.55
N LEU A 43 8.27 -1.85 4.35
CA LEU A 43 7.10 -0.99 4.16
C LEU A 43 5.82 -1.72 4.59
N THR A 44 5.64 -2.98 4.15
CA THR A 44 4.46 -3.79 4.49
C THR A 44 4.26 -3.93 6.00
N HIS A 45 5.35 -4.14 6.75
CA HIS A 45 5.31 -4.23 8.22
C HIS A 45 5.23 -2.87 8.92
N TYR A 46 5.59 -1.78 8.23
CA TYR A 46 5.51 -0.43 8.77
C TYR A 46 4.12 0.19 8.59
N LEU A 47 3.44 -0.08 7.48
CA LEU A 47 2.12 0.49 7.15
C LEU A 47 1.11 0.41 8.31
N PRO A 48 0.95 -0.73 9.01
CA PRO A 48 0.02 -0.84 10.13
C PRO A 48 0.33 0.11 11.29
N LYS A 49 1.60 0.49 11.48
CA LYS A 49 2.06 1.42 12.51
C LYS A 49 1.61 2.86 12.25
N LEU A 50 1.28 3.20 11.01
CA LEU A 50 0.68 4.49 10.65
C LEU A 50 -0.73 4.66 11.24
N LYS A 51 -1.38 3.56 11.63
CA LYS A 51 -2.74 3.54 12.18
C LYS A 51 -3.74 4.29 11.28
N ALA A 52 -3.58 4.15 9.96
CA ALA A 52 -4.60 4.56 9.01
C ALA A 52 -5.86 3.71 9.18
N ASP A 53 -7.02 4.30 8.94
CA ASP A 53 -8.30 3.59 9.01
C ASP A 53 -8.51 2.75 7.74
N LYS A 54 -7.96 3.21 6.62
CA LYS A 54 -8.05 2.54 5.32
C LYS A 54 -6.70 2.44 4.60
N ILE A 55 -6.48 1.31 3.92
CA ILE A 55 -5.39 1.14 2.96
C ILE A 55 -6.00 0.73 1.62
N VAL A 56 -5.67 1.47 0.56
CA VAL A 56 -5.99 1.10 -0.82
C VAL A 56 -4.72 0.60 -1.48
N TYR A 57 -4.72 -0.66 -1.90
CA TYR A 57 -3.61 -1.29 -2.58
C TYR A 57 -3.98 -1.49 -4.06
N VAL A 58 -3.27 -0.80 -4.96
CA VAL A 58 -3.30 -1.02 -6.42
C VAL A 58 -2.15 -1.94 -6.81
N SER A 59 -2.40 -2.99 -7.60
CA SER A 59 -1.38 -3.98 -7.97
C SER A 59 -1.55 -4.52 -9.38
N CYS A 60 -0.46 -4.52 -10.14
CA CYS A 60 -0.34 -5.19 -11.43
C CYS A 60 0.00 -6.69 -11.33
N ASN A 61 0.20 -7.18 -10.10
CA ASN A 61 0.55 -8.56 -9.80
C ASN A 61 -0.26 -9.09 -8.61
N PRO A 62 -1.32 -9.89 -8.85
CA PRO A 62 -2.16 -10.45 -7.79
C PRO A 62 -1.39 -11.36 -6.83
N THR A 63 -0.35 -12.06 -7.30
CA THR A 63 0.41 -13.01 -6.48
C THR A 63 1.20 -12.30 -5.38
N THR A 64 1.92 -11.22 -5.72
CA THR A 64 2.66 -10.43 -4.72
C THR A 64 1.70 -9.64 -3.84
N GLN A 65 0.57 -9.17 -4.38
CA GLN A 65 -0.48 -8.54 -3.57
C GLN A 65 -1.04 -9.52 -2.54
N ALA A 66 -1.28 -10.78 -2.87
CA ALA A 66 -1.79 -11.77 -1.92
C ALA A 66 -0.82 -12.00 -0.74
N ARG A 67 0.50 -12.07 -1.00
CA ARG A 67 1.54 -12.12 0.03
C ARG A 67 1.46 -10.91 0.97
N ASP A 68 1.39 -9.71 0.41
CA ASP A 68 1.40 -8.47 1.19
C ASP A 68 0.07 -8.29 1.95
N SER A 69 -1.05 -8.70 1.34
CA SER A 69 -2.38 -8.71 1.94
C SER A 69 -2.41 -9.54 3.21
N ARG A 70 -1.78 -10.72 3.18
CA ARG A 70 -1.65 -11.59 4.36
C ARG A 70 -1.01 -10.84 5.53
N ILE A 71 0.11 -10.16 5.29
CA ILE A 71 0.82 -9.39 6.33
C ILE A 71 -0.08 -8.27 6.87
N LEU A 72 -0.80 -7.55 6.01
CA LEU A 72 -1.74 -6.52 6.45
C LEU A 72 -2.86 -7.11 7.32
N THR A 73 -3.41 -8.27 6.93
CA THR A 73 -4.48 -8.94 7.69
C THR A 73 -4.02 -9.48 9.03
N GLU A 74 -2.81 -10.06 9.10
CA GLU A 74 -2.17 -10.48 10.36
C GLU A 74 -1.92 -9.28 11.31
N ASN A 75 -1.89 -8.05 10.79
CA ASN A 75 -1.74 -6.81 11.56
C ASN A 75 -3.06 -6.05 11.77
N GLY A 76 -4.20 -6.75 11.70
CA GLY A 76 -5.50 -6.25 12.14
C GLY A 76 -6.28 -5.45 11.09
N TYR A 77 -5.96 -5.59 9.81
CA TYR A 77 -6.82 -5.11 8.73
C TYR A 77 -7.68 -6.24 8.16
N THR A 78 -8.86 -5.89 7.64
CA THR A 78 -9.76 -6.80 6.95
C THR A 78 -9.89 -6.36 5.50
N ILE A 79 -9.83 -7.31 4.57
CA ILE A 79 -10.17 -7.04 3.16
C ILE A 79 -11.66 -6.77 3.07
N ARG A 80 -12.05 -5.56 2.68
CA ARG A 80 -13.45 -5.17 2.52
C ARG A 80 -13.94 -5.32 1.09
N ARG A 81 -13.07 -5.07 0.12
CA ARG A 81 -13.40 -5.13 -1.29
C ARG A 81 -12.14 -5.38 -2.11
N SER A 82 -12.25 -6.18 -3.16
CA SER A 82 -11.22 -6.31 -4.18
C SER A 82 -11.89 -6.26 -5.55
N ILE A 83 -11.36 -5.46 -6.46
CA ILE A 83 -11.89 -5.27 -7.81
C ILE A 83 -10.76 -5.47 -8.80
N LEU A 84 -11.03 -6.28 -9.82
CA LEU A 84 -10.14 -6.47 -10.96
C LEU A 84 -10.45 -5.38 -11.99
N VAL A 85 -9.40 -4.80 -12.56
CA VAL A 85 -9.46 -3.74 -13.55
C VAL A 85 -8.70 -4.21 -14.79
N ASP A 86 -9.40 -4.28 -15.92
CA ASP A 86 -8.77 -4.55 -17.21
C ASP A 86 -8.17 -3.25 -17.77
N MET A 87 -6.97 -2.92 -17.29
CA MET A 87 -6.24 -1.73 -17.75
C MET A 87 -5.53 -1.98 -19.09
N PHE A 88 -5.29 -3.25 -19.45
CA PHE A 88 -4.56 -3.64 -20.64
C PHE A 88 -5.29 -4.78 -21.40
N PRO A 89 -6.41 -4.45 -22.08
CA PRO A 89 -7.17 -5.45 -22.83
C PRO A 89 -6.31 -6.20 -23.84
N HIS A 90 -6.64 -7.48 -24.05
CA HIS A 90 -5.90 -8.39 -24.95
C HIS A 90 -4.46 -8.71 -24.52
N THR A 91 -4.11 -8.44 -23.26
CA THR A 91 -2.84 -8.86 -22.65
C THR A 91 -3.11 -9.80 -21.47
N PRO A 92 -2.11 -10.56 -20.98
CA PRO A 92 -2.27 -11.36 -19.76
C PRO A 92 -2.22 -10.51 -18.48
N HIS A 93 -2.06 -9.19 -18.57
CA HIS A 93 -1.94 -8.32 -17.40
C HIS A 93 -3.30 -8.11 -16.73
N ILE A 94 -3.30 -8.06 -15.41
CA ILE A 94 -4.49 -7.74 -14.62
C ILE A 94 -4.11 -6.81 -13.47
N GLU A 95 -4.83 -5.70 -13.39
CA GLU A 95 -4.73 -4.77 -12.26
C GLU A 95 -5.77 -5.15 -11.21
N VAL A 96 -5.39 -5.06 -9.94
CA VAL A 96 -6.29 -5.36 -8.82
C VAL A 96 -6.20 -4.25 -7.78
N VAL A 97 -7.36 -3.67 -7.45
CA VAL A 97 -7.50 -2.67 -6.39
C VAL A 97 -8.17 -3.33 -5.19
N THR A 98 -7.46 -3.40 -4.07
CA THR A 98 -7.95 -3.99 -2.83
C THR A 98 -8.05 -2.92 -1.73
N LEU A 99 -9.23 -2.82 -1.13
CA LEU A 99 -9.51 -1.99 0.04
C LEU A 99 -9.38 -2.84 1.30
N PHE A 100 -8.54 -2.35 2.22
CA PHE A 100 -8.39 -2.84 3.58
C PHE A 100 -8.93 -1.80 4.56
N GLU A 101 -9.65 -2.24 5.57
CA GLU A 101 -10.11 -1.39 6.69
C GLU A 101 -9.79 -2.09 8.01
N LYS A 102 -9.55 -1.32 9.07
CA LYS A 102 -9.45 -1.87 10.44
C LYS A 102 -10.83 -2.27 10.98
#